data_AF-A0A644U342-F1
#
_entry.id   AF-A0A644U342-F1
#
_cell.length_a   1.000
_cell.length_b   1.000
_cell.length_c   1.000
_cell.angle_alpha   90.00
_cell.angle_beta   90.00
_cell.angle_gamma   90.00
#
_symmetry.space_group_name_H-M   'P 1'
#
loop_
_entity.id
_entity.type
_entity.pdbx_description
1 polymer ?
#
loop_
_entity_poly.entity_id
_entity_poly.type
_entity_poly.pdbx_seq_one_letter_code
_entity_poly.pdbx_strand_id
1 'polypeptide(L)'
;MAKVESKEVEINSSAEKIFNFLSDFTNFSLLVPDKVENWKATKEKCSFKVTGLTDFGMEISKKTPFTSIVIINDKDISSPFPFTFNWEFDSINDSKTKVRSFFNLDINPMMSMMVKKPLQNFMDVLVDKLKEKIENNY
;
A
#
# COMPACT_ATOMS: atom_id res chain seq x y z
N MET A 1 0.28 -10.81 16.40
CA MET A 1 0.56 -10.45 15.00
C MET A 1 -0.44 -11.11 14.07
N ALA A 2 -1.16 -10.31 13.27
CA ALA A 2 -2.10 -10.80 12.25
C ALA A 2 -1.62 -10.36 10.86
N LYS A 3 -1.57 -11.30 9.90
CA LYS A 3 -1.24 -11.00 8.50
C LYS A 3 -2.52 -10.89 7.67
N VAL A 4 -2.62 -9.84 6.87
CA VAL A 4 -3.72 -9.61 5.93
C VAL A 4 -3.10 -9.33 4.58
N GLU A 5 -3.51 -10.05 3.55
CA GLU A 5 -2.94 -9.97 2.21
C GLU A 5 -4.02 -9.52 1.21
N SER A 6 -3.63 -8.78 0.18
CA SER A 6 -4.45 -8.61 -1.01
C SER A 6 -4.43 -9.86 -1.89
N LYS A 7 -5.31 -9.88 -2.88
CA LYS A 7 -5.09 -10.68 -4.08
C LYS A 7 -3.77 -10.30 -4.77
N GLU A 8 -3.20 -11.28 -5.45
CA GLU A 8 -2.09 -11.05 -6.37
C GLU A 8 -2.63 -10.60 -7.73
N VAL A 9 -1.97 -9.61 -8.34
CA VAL A 9 -2.31 -9.13 -9.69
C VAL A 9 -1.09 -9.19 -10.59
N GLU A 10 -1.30 -9.59 -11.84
CA GLU A 10 -0.30 -9.45 -12.89
C GLU A 10 -0.47 -8.12 -13.60
N ILE A 11 0.61 -7.34 -13.66
CA ILE A 11 0.69 -6.04 -14.32
C ILE A 11 1.63 -6.18 -15.52
N ASN A 12 1.16 -5.75 -16.69
CA ASN A 12 1.95 -5.73 -17.93
C ASN A 12 2.95 -4.57 -17.93
N SER A 13 3.88 -4.60 -16.97
CA SER A 13 5.02 -3.69 -16.91
C SER A 13 6.21 -4.28 -16.16
N SER A 14 7.36 -3.64 -16.30
CA SER A 14 8.57 -4.02 -15.58
C SER A 14 8.44 -3.74 -14.09
N ALA A 15 9.09 -4.58 -13.27
CA ALA A 15 9.15 -4.39 -11.83
C ALA A 15 9.79 -3.03 -11.48
N GLU A 16 10.71 -2.55 -12.31
CA GLU A 16 11.32 -1.23 -12.18
C GLU A 16 10.30 -0.09 -12.26
N LYS A 17 9.44 -0.06 -13.27
CA LYS A 17 8.43 1.00 -13.41
C LYS A 17 7.47 1.01 -12.23
N ILE A 18 7.02 -0.18 -11.81
CA ILE A 18 6.10 -0.36 -10.69
C ILE A 18 6.76 0.09 -9.37
N PHE A 19 8.00 -0.35 -9.13
CA PHE A 19 8.78 0.03 -7.96
C PHE A 19 9.01 1.54 -7.90
N ASN A 20 9.41 2.16 -9.01
CA ASN A 20 9.66 3.60 -9.07
C ASN A 20 8.39 4.40 -8.80
N PHE A 21 7.26 3.96 -9.36
CA PHE A 21 5.96 4.56 -9.08
C PHE A 21 5.58 4.50 -7.60
N LEU A 22 5.67 3.31 -6.99
CA LEU A 22 5.30 3.09 -5.59
C LEU A 22 6.33 3.63 -4.58
N SER A 23 7.53 3.98 -5.05
CA SER A 23 8.59 4.56 -4.22
C SER A 23 8.39 6.04 -3.91
N ASP A 24 7.33 6.66 -4.43
CA ASP A 24 6.99 8.07 -4.23
C ASP A 24 5.50 8.17 -3.83
N PHE A 25 5.22 8.53 -2.57
CA PHE A 25 3.84 8.63 -2.11
C PHE A 25 3.02 9.74 -2.79
N THR A 26 3.63 10.70 -3.48
CA THR A 26 2.87 11.72 -4.24
C THR A 26 2.03 11.08 -5.36
N ASN A 27 2.51 9.95 -5.89
CA ASN A 27 1.83 9.15 -6.91
C ASN A 27 0.59 8.40 -6.37
N PHE A 28 0.51 8.16 -5.06
CA PHE A 28 -0.58 7.38 -4.47
C PHE A 28 -1.92 8.11 -4.54
N SER A 29 -1.92 9.43 -4.77
CA SER A 29 -3.13 10.20 -5.09
C SER A 29 -3.93 9.61 -6.27
N LEU A 30 -3.27 8.89 -7.18
CA LEU A 30 -3.89 8.21 -8.32
C LEU A 30 -4.45 6.82 -7.97
N LEU A 31 -4.09 6.27 -6.81
CA LEU A 31 -4.48 4.95 -6.34
C LEU A 31 -5.55 4.99 -5.26
N VAL A 32 -5.49 6.00 -4.38
CA VAL A 32 -6.36 6.06 -3.21
C VAL A 32 -7.83 6.26 -3.62
N PRO A 33 -8.78 5.57 -2.97
CA PRO A 33 -10.21 5.75 -3.24
C PRO A 33 -10.72 7.14 -2.83
N ASP A 34 -11.82 7.59 -3.45
CA ASP A 34 -12.47 8.89 -3.17
C ASP A 34 -12.88 9.13 -1.70
N LYS A 35 -12.93 8.07 -0.89
CA LYS A 35 -13.30 8.11 0.53
C LYS A 35 -12.14 8.54 1.45
N VAL A 36 -11.01 8.93 0.88
CA VAL A 36 -9.84 9.42 1.60
C VAL A 36 -9.87 10.94 1.64
N GLU A 37 -9.96 11.51 2.83
CA GLU A 37 -9.99 12.95 3.06
C GLU A 37 -8.59 13.47 3.44
N ASN A 38 -8.32 14.75 3.16
CA ASN A 38 -7.08 15.44 3.56
C ASN A 38 -5.78 14.74 3.15
N TRP A 39 -5.75 14.09 1.99
CA TRP A 39 -4.54 13.46 1.47
C TRP A 39 -3.40 14.47 1.35
N LYS A 40 -2.31 14.21 2.08
CA LYS A 40 -1.04 14.94 1.98
C LYS A 40 0.07 13.93 1.80
N ALA A 41 0.94 14.15 0.83
CA ALA A 41 2.08 13.27 0.58
C ALA A 41 3.33 14.06 0.21
N THR A 42 4.46 13.58 0.70
CA THR A 42 5.79 13.83 0.14
C THR A 42 6.24 12.57 -0.59
N LYS A 43 7.51 12.47 -1.01
CA LYS A 43 8.03 11.23 -1.59
C LYS A 43 8.08 10.07 -0.59
N GLU A 44 8.28 10.37 0.68
CA GLU A 44 8.61 9.37 1.70
C GLU A 44 7.54 9.23 2.79
N LYS A 45 6.69 10.25 2.97
CA LYS A 45 5.62 10.24 3.96
C LYS A 45 4.27 10.58 3.32
N CYS A 46 3.20 9.99 3.83
CA CYS A 46 1.86 10.47 3.54
C CYS A 46 0.96 10.42 4.77
N SER A 47 -0.08 11.25 4.74
CA SER A 47 -1.08 11.32 5.79
C SER A 47 -2.46 11.54 5.18
N PHE A 48 -3.46 10.92 5.80
CA PHE A 48 -4.83 11.00 5.32
C PHE A 48 -5.81 10.66 6.43
N LYS A 49 -7.05 11.07 6.23
CA LYS A 49 -8.16 10.73 7.12
C LYS A 49 -9.11 9.80 6.39
N VAL A 50 -9.49 8.72 7.06
CA VAL A 50 -10.59 7.86 6.62
C VAL A 50 -11.85 8.36 7.32
N THR A 51 -12.92 8.64 6.57
CA THR A 51 -14.18 9.13 7.13
C THR A 51 -14.67 8.21 8.27
N GLY A 52 -14.84 8.77 9.48
CA GLY A 52 -15.22 8.02 10.68
C GLY A 52 -14.06 7.43 11.52
N LEU A 53 -12.81 7.60 11.09
CA LEU A 53 -11.59 7.23 11.84
C LEU A 53 -10.69 8.45 12.12
N THR A 54 -9.65 8.19 12.92
CA THR A 54 -8.53 9.11 13.16
C THR A 54 -7.66 9.27 11.90
N ASP A 55 -6.80 10.29 11.90
CA ASP A 55 -5.74 10.43 10.91
C ASP A 55 -4.85 9.17 10.89
N PHE A 56 -4.33 8.84 9.71
CA PHE A 56 -3.32 7.82 9.48
C PHE A 56 -2.10 8.49 8.87
N GLY A 57 -0.92 8.18 9.42
CA GLY A 57 0.36 8.58 8.86
C GLY A 57 1.19 7.37 8.50
N MET A 58 1.85 7.43 7.35
CA MET A 58 2.70 6.35 6.84
C MET A 58 4.03 6.90 6.35
N GLU A 59 5.11 6.19 6.62
CA GLU A 59 6.44 6.49 6.10
C GLU A 59 7.08 5.27 5.44
N ILE A 60 7.82 5.49 4.35
CA ILE A 60 8.60 4.41 3.72
C ILE A 60 9.80 4.11 4.61
N SER A 61 9.85 2.91 5.16
CA SER A 61 10.93 2.46 6.03
C SER A 61 12.10 1.85 5.24
N LYS A 62 11.79 1.06 4.21
CA LYS A 62 12.81 0.35 3.42
C LYS A 62 12.37 0.16 1.98
N LYS A 63 13.32 0.29 1.06
CA LYS A 63 13.15 -0.05 -0.36
C LYS A 63 14.20 -1.08 -0.73
N THR A 64 13.78 -2.19 -1.31
CA THR A 64 14.66 -3.17 -1.96
C THR A 64 14.39 -3.07 -3.45
N PRO A 65 15.35 -2.54 -4.26
CA PRO A 65 15.12 -2.24 -5.67
C PRO A 65 14.40 -3.37 -6.40
N PHE A 66 13.30 -3.01 -7.05
CA PHE A 66 12.49 -3.86 -7.94
C PHE A 66 11.93 -5.13 -7.28
N THR A 67 12.02 -5.25 -5.96
CA THR A 67 11.63 -6.46 -5.21
C THR A 67 10.59 -6.15 -4.14
N SER A 68 10.80 -5.09 -3.35
CA SER A 68 9.87 -4.79 -2.26
C SER A 68 9.96 -3.36 -1.76
N ILE A 69 8.85 -2.86 -1.19
CA ILE A 69 8.80 -1.62 -0.41
C ILE A 69 8.14 -1.92 0.93
N VAL A 70 8.76 -1.46 2.02
CA VAL A 70 8.24 -1.59 3.38
C VAL A 70 7.86 -0.21 3.90
N ILE A 71 6.62 -0.10 4.35
CA ILE A 71 6.00 1.09 4.89
C ILE A 71 5.62 0.80 6.35
N ILE A 72 5.82 1.77 7.22
CA ILE A 72 5.44 1.69 8.64
C ILE A 72 4.61 2.92 9.01
N ASN A 73 4.09 2.94 10.23
CA ASN A 73 3.47 4.14 10.78
C ASN A 73 4.45 5.33 10.76
N ASP A 74 3.96 6.50 10.37
CA ASP A 74 4.68 7.74 10.62
C ASP A 74 4.72 8.00 12.13
N LYS A 75 5.91 8.23 12.69
CA LYS A 75 6.09 8.50 14.12
C LYS A 75 5.48 9.82 14.57
N ASP A 76 5.32 10.76 13.64
CA ASP A 76 4.84 12.11 13.93
C ASP A 76 3.30 12.21 13.89
N ILE A 77 2.61 11.14 13.45
CA ILE A 77 1.15 11.12 13.25
C ILE A 77 0.56 9.91 13.96
N SER A 78 -0.48 10.14 14.77
CA SER A 78 -1.16 9.06 15.48
C SER A 78 -1.70 8.03 14.50
N SER A 79 -1.52 6.76 14.80
CA SER A 79 -2.16 5.65 14.10
C SER A 79 -2.84 4.76 15.13
N PRO A 80 -4.00 4.14 14.82
CA PRO A 80 -4.76 3.38 15.79
C PRO A 80 -4.06 2.11 16.28
N PHE A 81 -3.09 1.59 15.53
CA PHE A 81 -2.27 0.44 15.89
C PHE A 81 -0.95 0.42 15.10
N PRO A 82 0.11 -0.22 15.63
CA PRO A 82 1.34 -0.47 14.89
C PRO A 82 1.12 -1.46 13.75
N PHE A 83 1.72 -1.17 12.59
CA PHE A 83 1.73 -2.09 11.46
C PHE A 83 3.00 -1.97 10.60
N THR A 84 3.25 -3.01 9.80
CA THR A 84 4.03 -2.89 8.56
C THR A 84 3.10 -3.11 7.37
N PHE A 85 3.26 -2.30 6.33
CA PHE A 85 2.62 -2.48 5.04
C PHE A 85 3.69 -2.75 3.99
N ASN A 86 3.53 -3.83 3.24
CA ASN A 86 4.54 -4.33 2.34
C ASN A 86 3.97 -4.39 0.92
N TRP A 87 4.76 -3.91 -0.04
CA TRP A 87 4.62 -4.24 -1.45
C TRP A 87 5.68 -5.26 -1.82
N GLU A 88 5.28 -6.29 -2.57
CA GLU A 88 6.18 -7.29 -3.14
C GLU A 88 5.96 -7.36 -4.65
N PHE A 89 7.08 -7.47 -5.37
CA PHE A 89 7.14 -7.55 -6.82
C PHE A 89 7.88 -8.83 -7.20
N ASP A 90 7.23 -9.66 -8.01
CA ASP A 90 7.81 -10.88 -8.57
C ASP A 90 7.82 -10.75 -10.10
N SER A 91 9.01 -10.51 -10.66
CA SER A 91 9.18 -10.32 -12.10
C SER A 91 8.99 -11.65 -12.82
N ILE A 92 7.99 -11.72 -13.70
CA ILE A 92 7.79 -12.89 -14.57
C ILE A 92 8.73 -12.78 -15.78
N ASN A 93 8.83 -11.59 -16.36
CA ASN A 93 9.75 -11.22 -17.44
C ASN A 93 9.90 -9.69 -17.51
N ASP A 94 10.70 -9.19 -18.46
CA ASP A 94 11.04 -7.77 -18.62
C ASP A 94 9.83 -6.83 -18.75
N SER A 95 8.67 -7.34 -19.16
CA SER A 95 7.44 -6.57 -19.41
C SER A 95 6.26 -6.98 -18.54
N LYS A 96 6.45 -7.88 -17.56
CA LYS A 96 5.36 -8.44 -16.78
C LYS A 96 5.78 -8.78 -15.36
N THR A 97 5.02 -8.29 -14.39
CA THR A 97 5.32 -8.42 -12.96
C THR A 97 4.08 -8.82 -12.18
N LYS A 98 4.21 -9.78 -11.27
CA LYS A 98 3.22 -10.09 -10.23
C LYS A 98 3.42 -9.16 -9.06
N VAL A 99 2.33 -8.58 -8.58
CA VAL A 99 2.33 -7.65 -7.46
C VAL A 99 1.33 -8.10 -6.43
N ARG A 100 1.75 -8.05 -5.17
CA ARG A 100 0.86 -8.20 -4.02
C ARG A 100 1.24 -7.22 -2.93
N SER A 101 0.30 -6.98 -2.04
CA SER A 101 0.53 -6.18 -0.85
C SER A 101 -0.05 -6.83 0.40
N PHE A 102 0.55 -6.57 1.55
CA PHE A 102 0.06 -7.11 2.81
C PHE A 102 0.38 -6.25 4.01
N PHE A 103 -0.48 -6.32 5.02
CA PHE A 103 -0.24 -5.78 6.35
C PHE A 103 0.24 -6.89 7.30
N ASN A 104 1.24 -6.57 8.11
CA ASN A 104 1.47 -7.24 9.39
C ASN A 104 1.02 -6.31 10.51
N LEU A 105 0.01 -6.72 11.25
CA LEU A 105 -0.64 -5.93 12.29
C LEU A 105 -0.24 -6.42 13.66
N ASP A 106 0.14 -5.51 14.56
CA ASP A 106 0.36 -5.84 15.97
C ASP A 106 -0.89 -5.58 16.81
N ILE A 107 -1.87 -6.48 16.66
CA ILE A 107 -3.18 -6.41 17.31
C ILE A 107 -3.56 -7.76 17.91
N ASN A 108 -4.50 -7.72 18.86
CA ASN A 108 -5.08 -8.92 19.44
C ASN A 108 -6.05 -9.65 18.46
N PRO A 109 -6.35 -10.94 18.70
CA PRO A 109 -7.21 -11.71 17.79
C PRO A 109 -8.59 -11.12 17.56
N MET A 110 -9.21 -10.53 18.59
CA MET A 110 -10.54 -9.93 18.50
C MET A 110 -10.55 -8.75 17.51
N MET A 111 -9.58 -7.84 17.62
CA MET A 111 -9.41 -6.73 16.67
C MET A 111 -9.08 -7.24 15.27
N SER A 112 -8.29 -8.30 15.15
CA SER A 112 -7.91 -8.87 13.84
C SER A 112 -9.13 -9.29 13.01
N MET A 113 -10.14 -9.86 13.64
CA MET A 113 -11.38 -10.27 12.95
C MET A 113 -12.16 -9.07 12.40
N MET A 114 -12.12 -7.93 13.11
CA MET A 114 -12.83 -6.71 12.70
C MET A 114 -12.13 -6.00 11.54
N VAL A 115 -10.80 -5.96 11.53
CA VAL A 115 -10.03 -5.17 10.56
C VAL A 115 -9.60 -5.96 9.32
N LYS A 116 -9.53 -7.30 9.39
CA LYS A 116 -9.02 -8.14 8.29
C LYS A 116 -9.76 -7.91 6.98
N LYS A 117 -11.10 -8.00 7.00
CA LYS A 117 -11.91 -7.87 5.77
C LYS A 117 -11.87 -6.45 5.18
N PRO A 118 -12.06 -5.37 5.96
CA PRO A 118 -11.90 -4.00 5.45
C PRO A 118 -10.51 -3.73 4.86
N LEU A 119 -9.44 -4.15 5.53
CA LEU A 119 -8.06 -3.93 5.06
C LEU A 119 -7.76 -4.75 3.82
N GLN A 120 -8.20 -6.01 3.76
CA GLN A 120 -8.07 -6.83 2.55
C GLN A 120 -8.77 -6.17 1.37
N ASN A 121 -10.03 -5.74 1.53
CA ASN A 121 -10.77 -5.04 0.47
C ASN A 121 -10.07 -3.75 0.02
N PHE A 122 -9.51 -2.98 0.96
CA PHE A 122 -8.76 -1.77 0.63
C PHE A 122 -7.51 -2.09 -0.21
N MET A 123 -6.72 -3.09 0.21
CA MET A 123 -5.54 -3.49 -0.55
C MET A 123 -5.89 -4.09 -1.91
N ASP A 124 -6.99 -4.84 -2.02
CA ASP A 124 -7.49 -5.37 -3.30
C ASP A 124 -7.82 -4.24 -4.28
N VAL A 125 -8.45 -3.17 -3.82
CA VAL A 125 -8.71 -1.97 -4.63
C VAL A 125 -7.42 -1.26 -5.02
N LEU A 126 -6.44 -1.14 -4.10
CA LEU A 126 -5.16 -0.52 -4.39
C LEU A 126 -4.38 -1.27 -5.49
N VAL A 127 -4.30 -2.60 -5.42
CA VAL A 127 -3.58 -3.39 -6.43
C VAL A 127 -4.27 -3.32 -7.79
N ASP A 128 -5.61 -3.26 -7.83
CA ASP A 128 -6.36 -3.06 -9.07
C ASP A 128 -6.11 -1.69 -9.69
N LYS A 129 -6.15 -0.63 -8.87
CA LYS A 129 -5.86 0.74 -9.32
C LYS A 129 -4.42 0.87 -9.80
N LEU A 130 -3.48 0.21 -9.11
CA LEU A 130 -2.08 0.18 -9.52
C LEU A 130 -1.93 -0.45 -10.90
N LYS A 131 -2.59 -1.57 -11.13
CA LYS A 131 -2.60 -2.24 -12.44
C LYS A 131 -3.18 -1.34 -13.52
N GLU A 132 -4.43 -0.90 -13.34
CA GLU A 132 -5.16 -0.05 -14.28
C GLU A 132 -4.27 1.10 -14.73
N LYS A 133 -3.65 1.75 -13.76
CA LYS A 133 -2.89 2.94 -14.05
C LYS A 133 -1.49 2.66 -14.61
N ILE A 134 -0.72 1.69 -14.11
CA ILE A 134 0.60 1.36 -14.70
C ILE A 134 0.47 1.03 -16.19
N GLU A 135 -0.54 0.23 -16.53
CA GLU A 135 -0.80 -0.23 -17.90
C GLU A 135 -1.30 0.89 -18.81
N ASN A 136 -2.05 1.85 -18.26
CA ASN A 136 -2.43 3.08 -18.96
C ASN A 136 -1.34 4.17 -18.93
N ASN A 137 -0.16 3.87 -18.39
CA ASN A 137 0.93 4.82 -18.19
C ASN A 137 0.60 6.01 -17.27
N TYR A 138 -0.31 5.75 -16.32
CA TYR A 138 -0.96 6.61 -15.30
C TYR A 138 -1.67 7.84 -15.84
#